data_AF-A0A2E0MUE7-F1
#
_entry.id   AF-A0A2E0MUE7-F1
#
_cell.length_a   1.000
_cell.length_b   1.000
_cell.length_c   1.000
_cell.angle_alpha   90.00
_cell.angle_beta   90.00
_cell.angle_gamma   90.00
#
_symmetry.space_group_name_H-M   'P 1'
#
loop_
_entity.id
_entity.type
_entity.pdbx_description
1 polymer ?
#
loop_
_entity_poly.entity_id
_entity_poly.type
_entity_poly.pdbx_seq_one_letter_code
_entity_poly.pdbx_strand_id
1 'polypeptide(L)' 'MDEPTVADMSITDEHIVVASKTRVSEICSELSVNPEHAVLVKKGSDILGVVTAKDIFSKM' A
#
# COMPACT_ATOMS: atom_id res chain seq x y z
N MET A 1 -31.08 -8.66 3.21
CA MET A 1 -29.72 -8.57 2.65
C MET A 1 -28.80 -8.60 3.85
N ASP A 2 -27.88 -9.56 3.87
CA ASP A 2 -26.85 -9.60 4.91
C ASP A 2 -25.87 -8.43 4.71
N GLU A 3 -25.33 -7.92 5.80
CA GLU A 3 -24.35 -6.85 5.75
C GLU A 3 -23.06 -7.36 5.07
N PRO A 4 -22.52 -6.65 4.07
CA PRO A 4 -21.31 -7.08 3.39
C PRO A 4 -20.12 -7.08 4.35
N THR A 5 -19.26 -8.08 4.21
CA THR A 5 -18.01 -8.15 4.96
C THR A 5 -16.91 -7.36 4.26
N VAL A 6 -15.85 -7.02 4.99
CA VAL A 6 -14.65 -6.39 4.40
C VAL A 6 -14.02 -7.30 3.32
N ALA A 7 -14.18 -8.62 3.43
CA ALA A 7 -13.72 -9.55 2.40
C ALA A 7 -14.49 -9.40 1.08
N ASP A 8 -15.77 -9.05 1.14
CA ASP A 8 -16.58 -8.76 -0.05
C ASP A 8 -16.19 -7.42 -0.72
N MET A 9 -15.48 -6.56 0.01
CA MET A 9 -14.94 -5.28 -0.46
C MET A 9 -13.46 -5.33 -0.85
N SER A 10 -12.80 -6.48 -0.67
CA SER A 10 -11.35 -6.60 -0.86
C SER A 10 -10.98 -6.55 -2.34
N ILE A 11 -10.60 -5.37 -2.83
CA ILE A 11 -10.02 -5.18 -4.16
C ILE A 11 -8.53 -5.51 -4.05
N THR A 12 -8.13 -6.67 -4.58
CA THR A 12 -6.74 -7.16 -4.54
C THR A 12 -5.77 -6.32 -5.36
N ASP A 13 -6.29 -5.43 -6.21
CA ASP A 13 -5.52 -4.79 -7.28
C ASP A 13 -5.12 -3.33 -6.96
N GLU A 14 -5.63 -2.74 -5.88
CA GLU A 14 -5.42 -1.31 -5.54
C GLU A 14 -4.30 -1.06 -4.50
N HIS A 15 -3.51 -2.07 -4.18
CA HIS A 15 -2.42 -1.95 -3.22
C HIS A 15 -1.19 -2.75 -3.61
N ILE A 16 -0.03 -2.25 -3.21
CA ILE A 16 1.25 -2.93 -3.41
C ILE A 16 1.83 -3.35 -2.06
N VAL A 17 2.35 -4.57 -1.98
CA VAL A 17 2.95 -5.11 -0.75
C VAL A 17 4.46 -5.18 -0.89
N VAL A 18 5.18 -4.42 -0.07
CA VAL A 18 6.65 -4.32 -0.15
C VAL A 18 7.32 -4.69 1.16
N ALA A 19 8.59 -5.12 1.09
CA ALA A 19 9.34 -5.42 2.30
C ALA A 19 9.72 -4.13 3.05
N SER A 20 9.81 -4.18 4.38
CA SER A 20 10.23 -3.04 5.22
C SER A 20 11.58 -2.39 4.87
N LYS A 21 12.43 -3.05 4.09
CA LYS A 21 13.72 -2.53 3.62
C LYS A 21 13.70 -2.02 2.17
N THR A 22 12.54 -2.07 1.51
CA THR A 22 12.37 -1.54 0.14
C THR A 22 12.61 -0.03 0.14
N ARG A 23 13.33 0.46 -0.87
CA ARG A 23 13.67 1.88 -0.98
C ARG A 23 12.48 2.70 -1.48
N VAL A 24 12.36 3.94 -1.00
CA VAL A 24 11.30 4.87 -1.45
C VAL A 24 11.35 5.08 -2.97
N SER A 25 12.53 5.13 -3.57
CA SER A 25 12.68 5.28 -5.03
C SER A 25 12.02 4.13 -5.82
N GLU A 26 11.99 2.91 -5.27
CA GLU A 26 11.42 1.73 -5.93
C GLU A 26 9.89 1.72 -5.86
N ILE A 27 9.29 2.34 -4.84
CA ILE A 27 7.83 2.49 -4.74
C ILE A 27 7.33 3.74 -5.50
N CYS A 28 8.15 4.77 -5.66
CA CYS A 28 7.77 5.97 -6.40
C CYS A 28 7.52 5.71 -7.89
N SER A 29 8.19 4.72 -8.51
CA SER A 29 7.91 4.34 -9.90
C SER A 29 6.54 3.68 -10.06
N GLU A 30 6.06 3.01 -9.03
CA GLU A 30 4.75 2.36 -9.04
C GLU A 30 3.65 3.38 -8.73
N LEU A 31 3.88 4.24 -7.74
CA LEU A 31 2.97 5.33 -7.38
C LEU A 31 2.87 6.41 -8.46
N SER A 32 3.85 6.55 -9.36
CA SER A 32 3.73 7.48 -10.48
C SER A 32 2.73 7.02 -11.55
N VAL A 33 2.50 5.71 -11.65
CA VAL A 33 1.46 5.12 -12.50
C VAL A 33 0.13 5.06 -11.74
N ASN A 34 0.19 4.69 -10.46
CA ASN A 34 -0.98 4.47 -9.60
C ASN A 34 -0.89 5.31 -8.31
N PRO A 35 -1.17 6.63 -8.38
CA PRO A 35 -0.93 7.56 -7.28
C PRO A 35 -1.82 7.33 -6.05
N GLU A 36 -2.97 6.69 -6.23
CA GLU A 36 -3.92 6.38 -5.16
C GLU A 36 -3.65 5.02 -4.48
N HIS A 37 -2.66 4.25 -4.97
CA HIS A 37 -2.37 2.95 -4.37
C HIS A 37 -1.83 3.09 -2.94
N ALA A 38 -2.32 2.22 -2.07
CA ALA A 38 -1.76 2.04 -0.74
C ALA A 38 -0.51 1.15 -0.81
N VAL A 39 0.59 1.56 -0.18
CA VAL A 39 1.79 0.73 -0.05
C VAL A 39 1.76 0.03 1.30
N LEU A 40 1.42 -1.25 1.31
CA LEU A 40 1.47 -2.09 2.51
C LEU A 40 2.90 -2.53 2.78
N VAL A 41 3.42 -2.20 3.96
CA VAL A 41 4.79 -2.57 4.35
C VAL A 41 4.75 -3.85 5.17
N LYS A 42 5.44 -4.90 4.70
CA LYS A 42 5.51 -6.20 5.39
C LYS A 42 6.86 -6.52 6.03
N LYS A 43 6.81 -7.37 7.06
CA LYS A 43 7.96 -8.04 7.66
C LYS A 43 7.59 -9.49 7.96
N GLY A 44 8.14 -10.42 7.17
CA GLY A 44 7.70 -11.81 7.20
C GLY A 44 6.27 -11.93 6.65
N SER A 45 5.38 -12.54 7.43
CA SER A 45 3.94 -12.65 7.16
C SER A 45 3.13 -11.41 7.56
N ASP A 46 3.71 -10.52 8.35
CA ASP A 46 2.95 -9.48 9.05
C ASP A 46 3.00 -8.15 8.30
N ILE A 47 1.86 -7.46 8.24
CA ILE A 47 1.78 -6.08 7.78
C ILE A 47 2.12 -5.16 8.96
N LEU A 48 3.18 -4.38 8.80
CA LEU A 48 3.65 -3.42 9.81
C LEU A 48 2.90 -2.09 9.73
N GLY A 49 2.42 -1.72 8.54
CA GLY A 49 1.73 -0.45 8.32
C GLY A 49 1.53 -0.14 6.85
N VAL A 50 1.07 1.08 6.61
CA VAL A 50 0.77 1.61 5.27
C VAL A 50 1.58 2.88 5.04
N VAL A 51 2.10 3.04 3.83
CA VAL A 51 2.71 4.28 3.33
C VAL A 51 1.90 4.75 2.13
N THR A 52 1.59 6.03 2.08
CA THR A 52 0.88 6.66 0.96
C THR A 52 1.75 7.67 0.25
N ALA A 53 1.36 8.08 -0.96
CA ALA A 53 2.01 9.19 -1.66
C ALA A 53 2.06 10.46 -0.78
N LYS A 54 0.99 10.74 -0.02
CA LYS A 54 0.93 11.87 0.91
C LYS A 54 2.02 11.80 1.97
N ASP A 55 2.28 10.63 2.54
CA ASP A 55 3.32 10.46 3.56
C ASP A 55 4.71 10.74 2.97
N ILE A 56 4.97 10.27 1.75
CA ILE A 56 6.24 10.49 1.04
C ILE A 56 6.45 11.98 0.75
N PHE A 57 5.46 12.66 0.16
CA PHE A 57 5.56 14.08 -0.17
C PHE A 57 5.56 15.00 1.05
N SER A 58 4.95 14.61 2.18
CA SER A 58 4.99 15.41 3.41
C SER A 58 6.34 15.34 4.15
N LYS A 59 7.19 14.37 3.79
CA LYS A 59 8.51 14.15 4.40
C LYS A 59 9.68 14.63 3.53
N MET A 60 9.41 15.05 2.30
CA MET A 60 10.37 15.72 1.40
C MET A 60 10.25 17.23 1.54
#